data_AF-A0AAE4AVG8-F1
#
_entry.id   AF-A0AAE4AVG8-F1
#
_cell.length_a   1.000
_cell.length_b   1.000
_cell.length_c   1.000
_cell.angle_alpha   90.00
_cell.angle_beta   90.00
_cell.angle_gamma   90.00
#
_symmetry.space_group_name_H-M   'P 1'
#
loop_
_entity.id
_entity.type
_entity.pdbx_description
1 polymer ?
#
loop_
_entity_poly.entity_id
_entity_poly.type
_entity_poly.pdbx_seq_one_letter_code
_entity_poly.pdbx_strand_id
1 'polypeptide(L)'
;MRVLAIDFGTSNTVAVVRANNGPARALVFDSSPLLPSCVYLDPSGQIRTGRDAERSALHDPSRFEPNPKRRIDDGAVLLGGGEVPVAQLIAAVLRRVGEEAARHLGGAPDELRMTHPAQWGERRRAALFEAARLAGLPQPRLIAEPVAAASYYTAVLGAHLAPGRALAIYDLGGGTFDAAVVRHAGPAGFEVLAQRGLHDLGGLDFDQLLVDHLGRAYGAGTNPLWQGLIAPRDAAQRRQRTLLYDDVRGAKESLSRANSADVHVPSMDISAHVTREEFDGLLRPHLGRTVDTLLETVAAARLAPTHLAGVFLVGGSSRIPLVASLLHNRLGVAPTTLEQPETVVAEGAAYHGGPAPTPAQRPAPVSVPPYQPVSTSGGPAYPTSGPPQMQPPPPVMHQAPPMHQQPVMHPPMVAKGPVAPPRPPVMTGVPKRVWYKDPRWIWAIALINIIWILCCVCLYLIPESDTDGGPGSTPTPYTTY
;
A
#
# COMPACT_ATOMS: atom_id res chain seq x y z
N MET A 1 -17.84 -6.94 26.06
CA MET A 1 -17.95 -6.03 24.90
C MET A 1 -17.05 -6.54 23.79
N ARG A 2 -17.59 -6.58 22.57
CA ARG A 2 -16.97 -7.06 21.34
C ARG A 2 -16.73 -5.87 20.43
N VAL A 3 -15.47 -5.55 20.19
CA VAL A 3 -15.04 -4.42 19.36
C VAL A 3 -14.54 -4.97 18.03
N LEU A 4 -14.97 -4.35 16.94
CA LEU A 4 -14.37 -4.47 15.61
C LEU A 4 -13.69 -3.14 15.29
N ALA A 5 -12.38 -3.16 15.06
CA ALA A 5 -11.62 -2.03 14.57
C ALA A 5 -11.22 -2.27 13.11
N ILE A 6 -11.49 -1.30 12.24
CA ILE A 6 -11.20 -1.39 10.80
C ILE A 6 -10.34 -0.21 10.38
N ASP A 7 -9.20 -0.50 9.78
CA ASP A 7 -8.45 0.42 8.94
C ASP A 7 -8.77 0.17 7.47
N PHE A 8 -9.61 1.04 6.90
CA PHE A 8 -9.92 1.02 5.47
C PHE A 8 -8.84 1.81 4.74
N GLY A 9 -7.77 1.13 4.31
CA GLY A 9 -6.67 1.72 3.56
C GLY A 9 -6.94 1.85 2.06
N THR A 10 -6.02 2.51 1.35
CA THR A 10 -6.15 2.68 -0.12
C THR A 10 -5.94 1.36 -0.86
N SER A 11 -4.94 0.58 -0.45
CA SER A 11 -4.56 -0.67 -1.11
C SER A 11 -5.09 -1.89 -0.35
N ASN A 12 -4.97 -1.85 0.98
CA ASN A 12 -5.39 -2.95 1.86
C ASN A 12 -6.25 -2.42 3.00
N THR A 13 -7.22 -3.24 3.38
CA THR A 13 -8.04 -3.10 4.56
C THR A 13 -7.51 -4.05 5.62
N VAL A 14 -7.28 -3.54 6.83
CA VAL A 14 -6.93 -4.36 8.00
C VAL A 14 -8.06 -4.27 9.00
N ALA A 15 -8.40 -5.40 9.62
CA ALA A 15 -9.43 -5.44 10.63
C ALA A 15 -9.00 -6.29 11.81
N VAL A 16 -9.38 -5.83 12.99
CA VAL A 16 -8.98 -6.44 14.26
C VAL A 16 -10.22 -6.57 15.13
N VAL A 17 -10.40 -7.75 15.72
CA VAL A 17 -11.45 -8.01 16.70
C VAL A 17 -10.89 -8.12 18.10
N ARG A 18 -11.66 -7.64 19.07
CA ARG A 18 -11.32 -7.77 20.49
C ARG A 18 -12.58 -8.06 21.29
N ALA A 19 -12.54 -9.10 22.12
CA ALA A 19 -13.67 -9.47 22.98
C ALA A 19 -13.26 -9.47 24.45
N ASN A 20 -14.15 -8.95 25.31
CA ASN A 20 -14.08 -9.08 26.77
C ASN A 20 -12.72 -8.68 27.38
N ASN A 21 -12.18 -7.54 26.93
CA ASN A 21 -10.87 -7.00 27.32
C ASN A 21 -9.66 -7.88 27.00
N GLY A 22 -9.84 -9.01 26.30
CA GLY A 22 -8.76 -9.87 25.84
C GLY A 22 -7.83 -9.22 24.82
N PRO A 23 -6.82 -9.95 24.34
CA PRO A 23 -5.93 -9.46 23.30
C PRO A 23 -6.71 -9.25 22.00
N ALA A 24 -6.34 -8.20 21.28
CA ALA A 24 -6.84 -7.94 19.95
C ALA A 24 -6.27 -8.98 18.99
N ARG A 25 -7.07 -9.41 18.01
CA ARG A 25 -6.70 -10.41 17.01
C ARG A 25 -7.02 -9.88 15.63
N ALA A 26 -6.01 -9.82 14.77
CA ALA A 26 -6.21 -9.50 13.36
C ALA A 26 -7.11 -10.56 12.71
N LEU A 27 -8.07 -10.11 11.92
CA LEU A 27 -8.87 -10.98 11.06
C LEU A 27 -8.03 -11.43 9.89
N VAL A 28 -8.26 -12.66 9.46
CA VAL A 28 -7.53 -13.28 8.34
C VAL A 28 -8.50 -13.49 7.19
N PHE A 29 -8.14 -12.98 6.02
CA PHE A 29 -8.85 -13.11 4.76
C PHE A 29 -7.95 -13.87 3.78
N ASP A 30 -8.41 -15.03 3.30
CA ASP A 30 -7.67 -15.85 2.33
C ASP A 30 -6.22 -16.13 2.80
N SER A 31 -6.06 -16.50 4.07
CA SER A 31 -4.77 -16.75 4.74
C SER A 31 -3.84 -15.54 4.89
N SER A 32 -4.37 -14.32 4.77
CA SER A 32 -3.65 -13.06 4.91
C SER A 32 -4.33 -12.15 5.94
N PRO A 33 -3.61 -11.42 6.80
CA PRO A 33 -4.22 -10.38 7.66
C PRO A 33 -4.65 -9.14 6.86
N LEU A 34 -4.28 -9.08 5.57
CA LEU A 34 -4.60 -7.99 4.66
C LEU A 34 -5.68 -8.44 3.68
N LEU A 35 -6.78 -7.70 3.65
CA LEU A 35 -7.80 -7.78 2.61
C LEU A 35 -7.53 -6.71 1.56
N PRO A 36 -7.23 -7.04 0.29
CA PRO A 36 -7.14 -6.02 -0.75
C PRO A 36 -8.43 -5.20 -0.82
N SER A 37 -8.33 -3.87 -0.78
CA SER A 37 -9.48 -2.96 -0.73
C SER A 37 -10.23 -2.85 -2.05
N CYS A 38 -9.76 -3.55 -3.08
CA CYS A 38 -10.31 -3.54 -4.42
C CYS A 38 -11.69 -4.22 -4.52
N VAL A 39 -12.40 -3.86 -5.58
CA VAL A 39 -13.77 -4.33 -5.86
C VAL A 39 -13.96 -4.66 -7.33
N TYR A 40 -14.83 -5.61 -7.62
CA TYR A 40 -15.21 -6.01 -8.97
C TYR A 40 -16.72 -6.13 -9.09
N LEU A 41 -17.33 -5.42 -10.05
CA LEU A 41 -18.76 -5.54 -10.35
C LEU A 41 -19.02 -6.67 -11.35
N ASP A 42 -19.56 -7.79 -10.87
CA ASP A 42 -19.84 -8.90 -11.76
C ASP A 42 -21.05 -8.68 -12.67
N PRO A 43 -21.20 -9.48 -13.76
CA PRO A 43 -22.31 -9.33 -14.68
C PRO A 43 -23.70 -9.56 -14.07
N SER A 44 -23.78 -10.20 -12.90
CA SER A 44 -25.05 -10.38 -12.16
C SER A 44 -25.42 -9.16 -11.31
N GLY A 45 -24.53 -8.17 -11.21
CA GLY A 45 -24.70 -6.97 -10.39
C GLY A 45 -24.15 -7.10 -8.96
N GLN A 46 -23.48 -8.20 -8.62
CA GLN A 46 -22.86 -8.36 -7.30
C GLN A 46 -21.44 -7.78 -7.29
N ILE A 47 -21.07 -7.17 -6.15
CA ILE A 47 -19.73 -6.63 -5.94
C ILE A 47 -18.88 -7.67 -5.20
N ARG A 48 -17.84 -8.17 -5.86
CA ARG A 48 -16.78 -9.01 -5.28
C ARG A 48 -15.70 -8.12 -4.69
N THR A 49 -14.97 -8.62 -3.69
CA THR A 49 -13.94 -7.86 -2.97
C THR A 49 -12.68 -8.69 -2.78
N GLY A 50 -11.55 -8.05 -2.45
CA GLY A 50 -10.31 -8.75 -2.13
C GLY A 50 -9.75 -9.55 -3.28
N ARG A 51 -9.15 -10.70 -2.98
CA ARG A 51 -8.51 -11.57 -3.99
C ARG A 51 -9.48 -12.10 -5.04
N ASP A 52 -10.76 -12.26 -4.70
CA ASP A 52 -11.77 -12.68 -5.66
C ASP A 52 -12.08 -11.57 -6.69
N ALA A 53 -12.00 -10.29 -6.27
CA ALA A 53 -12.08 -9.16 -7.20
C ALA A 53 -10.86 -9.13 -8.13
N GLU A 54 -9.65 -9.29 -7.59
CA GLU A 54 -8.40 -9.34 -8.38
C GLU A 54 -8.44 -10.45 -9.44
N ARG A 55 -8.82 -11.67 -9.04
CA ARG A 55 -8.97 -12.81 -9.96
C ARG A 55 -10.02 -12.56 -11.05
N SER A 56 -11.13 -11.91 -10.69
CA SER A 56 -12.18 -11.58 -11.66
C SER A 56 -11.73 -10.50 -12.63
N ALA A 57 -10.92 -9.54 -12.16
CA ALA A 57 -10.34 -8.47 -12.98
C ALA A 57 -9.42 -9.00 -14.08
N LEU A 58 -8.78 -10.17 -13.91
CA LEU A 58 -8.01 -10.82 -14.97
C LEU A 58 -8.86 -11.18 -16.19
N HIS A 59 -10.18 -11.31 -16.06
CA HIS A 59 -11.08 -11.63 -17.17
C HIS A 59 -11.60 -10.36 -17.85
N ASP A 60 -12.16 -9.44 -17.06
CA ASP A 60 -12.70 -8.16 -17.52
C ASP A 60 -12.26 -6.98 -16.63
N PRO A 61 -11.10 -6.36 -16.93
CA PRO A 61 -10.60 -5.23 -16.15
C PRO A 61 -11.52 -3.99 -16.15
N SER A 62 -12.50 -3.89 -17.06
CA SER A 62 -13.40 -2.72 -17.12
C SER A 62 -14.41 -2.66 -15.98
N ARG A 63 -14.52 -3.74 -15.21
CA ARG A 63 -15.44 -3.91 -14.07
C ARG A 63 -14.75 -3.80 -12.72
N PHE A 64 -13.47 -3.44 -12.71
CA PHE A 64 -12.60 -3.47 -11.54
C PHE A 64 -12.24 -2.05 -11.08
N GLU A 65 -12.39 -1.80 -9.78
CA GLU A 65 -11.83 -0.60 -9.13
C GLU A 65 -10.79 -1.06 -8.09
N PRO A 66 -9.49 -0.83 -8.33
CA PRO A 66 -8.43 -1.29 -7.43
C PRO A 66 -8.39 -0.53 -6.10
N ASN A 67 -8.79 0.75 -6.07
CA ASN A 67 -8.55 1.63 -4.93
C ASN A 67 -9.78 2.53 -4.63
N PRO A 68 -10.91 1.97 -4.15
CA PRO A 68 -12.12 2.74 -3.89
C PRO A 68 -11.92 3.94 -2.94
N LYS A 69 -10.96 3.88 -1.99
CA LYS A 69 -10.63 5.01 -1.09
C LYS A 69 -10.19 6.26 -1.85
N ARG A 70 -9.49 6.12 -3.00
CA ARG A 70 -9.10 7.27 -3.86
C ARG A 70 -10.28 7.89 -4.60
N ARG A 71 -11.40 7.16 -4.72
CA ARG A 71 -12.63 7.60 -5.39
C ARG A 71 -13.62 8.26 -4.43
N ILE A 72 -13.27 8.44 -3.16
CA ILE A 72 -14.22 8.88 -2.11
C ILE A 72 -14.91 10.21 -2.42
N ASP A 73 -14.29 11.05 -3.26
CA ASP A 73 -14.82 12.36 -3.65
C ASP A 73 -15.62 12.33 -4.97
N ASP A 74 -15.60 11.22 -5.71
CA ASP A 74 -16.12 11.09 -7.08
C ASP A 74 -17.65 10.83 -7.10
N GLY A 75 -18.24 10.46 -5.96
CA GLY A 75 -19.67 10.12 -5.85
C GLY A 75 -20.00 8.73 -6.41
N ALA A 76 -19.66 8.46 -7.67
CA ALA A 76 -19.82 7.19 -8.35
C ALA A 76 -18.64 6.85 -9.27
N VAL A 77 -18.46 5.55 -9.57
CA VAL A 77 -17.45 5.03 -10.49
C VAL A 77 -18.15 4.22 -11.58
N LEU A 78 -17.72 4.38 -12.84
CA LEU A 78 -18.20 3.59 -13.96
C LEU A 78 -17.51 2.21 -13.98
N LEU A 79 -18.27 1.14 -13.76
CA LEU A 79 -17.79 -0.25 -13.80
C LEU A 79 -18.63 -1.06 -14.79
N GLY A 80 -18.00 -1.63 -15.83
CA GLY A 80 -18.68 -2.44 -16.83
C GLY A 80 -19.82 -1.73 -17.57
N GLY A 81 -19.78 -0.40 -17.66
CA GLY A 81 -20.81 0.44 -18.27
C GLY A 81 -21.91 0.93 -17.32
N GLY A 82 -21.89 0.53 -16.05
CA GLY A 82 -22.84 1.00 -15.03
C GLY A 82 -22.18 1.93 -14.01
N GLU A 83 -22.88 2.99 -13.60
CA GLU A 83 -22.44 3.85 -12.50
C GLU A 83 -22.72 3.17 -11.16
N VAL A 84 -21.69 3.00 -10.34
CA VAL A 84 -21.80 2.43 -9.00
C VAL A 84 -21.40 3.49 -7.96
N PRO A 85 -22.27 3.84 -7.00
CA PRO A 85 -21.92 4.78 -5.95
C PRO A 85 -20.72 4.31 -5.14
N VAL A 86 -19.78 5.23 -4.86
CA VAL A 86 -18.53 4.91 -4.16
C VAL A 86 -18.79 4.35 -2.76
N ALA A 87 -19.81 4.86 -2.07
CA ALA A 87 -20.22 4.34 -0.76
C ALA A 87 -20.62 2.85 -0.82
N GLN A 88 -21.21 2.38 -1.94
CA GLN A 88 -21.53 0.96 -2.12
C GLN A 88 -20.28 0.11 -2.35
N LEU A 89 -19.28 0.64 -3.07
CA LEU A 89 -17.99 -0.04 -3.25
C LEU A 89 -17.29 -0.24 -1.90
N ILE A 90 -17.20 0.82 -1.10
CA ILE A 90 -16.61 0.76 0.25
C ILE A 90 -17.44 -0.18 1.14
N ALA A 91 -18.77 -0.11 1.08
CA ALA A 91 -19.66 -0.97 1.86
C ALA A 91 -19.47 -2.45 1.55
N ALA A 92 -19.19 -2.83 0.30
CA ALA A 92 -18.91 -4.22 -0.05
C ALA A 92 -17.66 -4.75 0.69
N VAL A 93 -16.60 -3.94 0.76
CA VAL A 93 -15.37 -4.28 1.50
C VAL A 93 -15.66 -4.39 3.00
N LEU A 94 -16.37 -3.41 3.57
CA LEU A 94 -16.74 -3.42 4.98
C LEU A 94 -17.67 -4.60 5.35
N ARG A 95 -18.56 -5.00 4.45
CA ARG A 95 -19.43 -6.17 4.63
C ARG A 95 -18.62 -7.45 4.73
N ARG A 96 -17.64 -7.64 3.85
CA ARG A 96 -16.71 -8.78 3.91
C ARG A 96 -15.97 -8.83 5.24
N VAL A 97 -15.51 -7.68 5.75
CA VAL A 97 -14.89 -7.57 7.08
C VAL A 97 -15.88 -7.91 8.19
N GLY A 98 -17.11 -7.39 8.12
CA GLY A 98 -18.17 -7.65 9.10
C GLY A 98 -18.54 -9.12 9.22
N GLU A 99 -18.66 -9.82 8.09
CA GLU A 99 -18.92 -11.26 8.04
C GLU A 99 -17.80 -12.06 8.73
N GLU A 100 -16.54 -11.72 8.46
CA GLU A 100 -15.39 -12.36 9.09
C GLU A 100 -15.33 -12.08 10.59
N ALA A 101 -15.60 -10.83 10.98
CA ALA A 101 -15.68 -10.43 12.38
C ALA A 101 -16.77 -11.20 13.12
N ALA A 102 -17.96 -11.35 12.52
CA ALA A 102 -19.08 -12.07 13.11
C ALA A 102 -18.76 -13.56 13.32
N ARG A 103 -18.06 -14.19 12.38
CA ARG A 103 -17.57 -15.58 12.52
C ARG A 103 -16.60 -15.72 13.69
N HIS A 104 -15.67 -14.78 13.84
CA HIS A 104 -14.69 -14.79 14.94
C HIS A 104 -15.30 -14.47 16.31
N LEU A 105 -16.30 -13.59 16.35
CA LEU A 105 -16.94 -13.10 17.58
C LEU A 105 -18.16 -13.94 18.02
N GLY A 106 -18.63 -14.87 17.17
CA GLY A 106 -19.87 -15.62 17.39
C GLY A 106 -21.14 -14.76 17.23
N GLY A 107 -21.06 -13.64 16.52
CA GLY A 107 -22.15 -12.69 16.31
C GLY A 107 -21.66 -11.28 15.99
N ALA A 108 -22.60 -10.35 15.74
CA ALA A 108 -22.26 -8.97 15.39
C ALA A 108 -21.44 -8.26 16.49
N PRO A 109 -20.50 -7.36 16.12
CA PRO A 109 -19.75 -6.57 17.09
C PRO A 109 -20.68 -5.60 17.85
N ASP A 110 -20.35 -5.32 19.11
CA ASP A 110 -21.07 -4.36 19.94
C ASP A 110 -20.64 -2.91 19.61
N GLU A 111 -19.36 -2.72 19.25
CA GLU A 111 -18.79 -1.42 18.86
C GLU A 111 -18.00 -1.58 17.56
N LEU A 112 -18.25 -0.67 16.60
CA LEU A 112 -17.42 -0.50 15.42
C LEU A 112 -16.51 0.72 15.61
N ARG A 113 -15.22 0.55 15.38
CA ARG A 113 -14.23 1.62 15.31
C ARG A 113 -13.63 1.66 13.92
N MET A 114 -13.59 2.83 13.30
CA MET A 114 -12.99 2.99 11.98
C MET A 114 -11.95 4.10 12.00
N THR A 115 -10.84 3.88 11.32
CA THR A 115 -9.81 4.90 11.18
C THR A 115 -10.02 5.75 9.93
N HIS A 116 -9.53 6.99 9.99
CA HIS A 116 -9.52 7.89 8.84
C HIS A 116 -8.29 8.82 8.87
N PRO A 117 -7.84 9.32 7.71
CA PRO A 117 -6.79 10.32 7.66
C PRO A 117 -7.23 11.56 8.43
N ALA A 118 -6.35 12.10 9.28
CA ALA A 118 -6.71 13.15 10.23
C ALA A 118 -7.13 14.48 9.55
N GLN A 119 -6.77 14.68 8.28
CA GLN A 119 -7.16 15.85 7.47
C GLN A 119 -8.53 15.72 6.82
N TRP A 120 -9.18 14.55 6.89
CA TRP A 120 -10.48 14.37 6.25
C TRP A 120 -11.56 15.23 6.90
N GLY A 121 -12.17 16.08 6.07
CA GLY A 121 -13.34 16.89 6.43
C GLY A 121 -14.61 16.06 6.62
N GLU A 122 -15.72 16.74 6.91
CA GLU A 122 -17.01 16.10 7.20
C GLU A 122 -17.53 15.24 6.05
N ARG A 123 -17.41 15.70 4.81
CA ARG A 123 -17.92 14.98 3.63
C ARG A 123 -17.33 13.57 3.49
N ARG A 124 -16.00 13.43 3.57
CA ARG A 124 -15.32 12.13 3.46
C ARG A 124 -15.63 11.22 4.65
N ARG A 125 -15.77 11.79 5.85
CA ARG A 125 -16.21 11.06 7.05
C ARG A 125 -17.65 10.56 6.92
N ALA A 126 -18.56 11.38 6.39
CA ALA A 126 -19.95 11.00 6.10
C ALA A 126 -20.02 9.82 5.12
N ALA A 127 -19.13 9.77 4.12
CA ALA A 127 -19.05 8.63 3.20
C ALA A 127 -18.70 7.31 3.92
N LEU A 128 -17.82 7.35 4.95
CA LEU A 128 -17.53 6.16 5.77
C LEU A 128 -18.73 5.74 6.63
N PHE A 129 -19.44 6.71 7.24
CA PHE A 129 -20.67 6.42 7.97
C PHE A 129 -21.72 5.75 7.09
N GLU A 130 -21.93 6.27 5.88
CA GLU A 130 -22.87 5.70 4.92
C GLU A 130 -22.43 4.30 4.44
N ALA A 131 -21.14 4.11 4.15
CA ALA A 131 -20.62 2.80 3.78
C ALA A 131 -20.79 1.76 4.89
N ALA A 132 -20.55 2.13 6.16
CA ALA A 132 -20.77 1.25 7.30
C ALA A 132 -22.26 0.87 7.45
N ARG A 133 -23.17 1.83 7.26
CA ARG A 133 -24.62 1.61 7.27
C ARG A 133 -25.04 0.64 6.16
N LEU A 134 -24.57 0.85 4.93
CA LEU A 134 -24.83 -0.03 3.78
C LEU A 134 -24.20 -1.43 3.92
N ALA A 135 -23.17 -1.56 4.74
CA ALA A 135 -22.57 -2.83 5.10
C ALA A 135 -23.35 -3.58 6.20
N GLY A 136 -24.35 -2.95 6.83
CA GLY A 136 -25.09 -3.52 7.95
C GLY A 136 -24.28 -3.55 9.26
N LEU A 137 -23.27 -2.69 9.39
CA LEU A 137 -22.46 -2.58 10.59
C LEU A 137 -23.01 -1.53 11.57
N PRO A 138 -22.69 -1.60 12.87
CA PRO A 138 -23.00 -0.55 13.83
C PRO A 138 -22.45 0.81 13.39
N GLN A 139 -23.02 1.90 13.90
CA GLN A 139 -22.51 3.25 13.64
C GLN A 139 -21.05 3.35 14.10
N PRO A 140 -20.09 3.71 13.21
CA PRO A 140 -18.68 3.71 13.57
C PRO A 140 -18.34 4.86 14.52
N ARG A 141 -17.51 4.57 15.52
CA ARG A 141 -16.70 5.60 16.19
C ARG A 141 -15.46 5.85 15.34
N LEU A 142 -15.35 7.05 14.78
CA LEU A 142 -14.19 7.44 13.97
C LEU A 142 -12.99 7.81 14.85
N ILE A 143 -11.82 7.32 14.48
CA ILE A 143 -10.54 7.59 15.14
C ILE A 143 -9.55 8.08 14.09
N ALA A 144 -8.87 9.19 14.36
CA ALA A 144 -7.81 9.64 13.46
C ALA A 144 -6.68 8.60 13.40
N GLU A 145 -6.25 8.22 12.19
CA GLU A 145 -5.13 7.29 11.96
C GLU A 145 -3.88 7.60 12.82
N PRO A 146 -3.38 8.85 12.93
CA PRO A 146 -2.23 9.14 13.80
C PRO A 146 -2.51 8.96 15.29
N VAL A 147 -3.76 9.15 15.74
CA VAL A 147 -4.17 8.87 17.13
C VAL A 147 -4.23 7.37 17.39
N ALA A 148 -4.70 6.58 16.42
CA ALA A 148 -4.66 5.14 16.48
C ALA A 148 -3.21 4.63 16.55
N ALA A 149 -2.31 5.16 15.70
CA ALA A 149 -0.89 4.83 15.74
C ALA A 149 -0.22 5.17 17.09
N ALA A 150 -0.51 6.34 17.66
CA ALA A 150 -0.03 6.69 19.00
C ALA A 150 -0.60 5.75 20.09
N SER A 151 -1.87 5.34 19.96
CA SER A 151 -2.50 4.38 20.86
C SER A 151 -1.84 3.00 20.77
N TYR A 152 -1.44 2.57 19.57
CA TYR A 152 -0.66 1.34 19.38
C TYR A 152 0.69 1.42 20.10
N TYR A 153 1.42 2.53 19.93
CA TYR A 153 2.72 2.74 20.56
C TYR A 153 2.67 2.54 22.09
N THR A 154 1.65 3.08 22.76
CA THR A 154 1.55 2.94 24.23
C THR A 154 0.88 1.66 24.67
N ALA A 155 -0.23 1.27 24.04
CA ALA A 155 -1.04 0.14 24.51
C ALA A 155 -0.51 -1.21 24.04
N VAL A 156 0.00 -1.31 22.81
CA VAL A 156 0.39 -2.60 22.20
C VAL A 156 1.88 -2.86 22.41
N LEU A 157 2.74 -1.88 22.10
CA LEU A 157 4.18 -2.02 22.35
C LEU A 157 4.55 -1.86 23.83
N GLY A 158 3.62 -1.36 24.66
CA GLY A 158 3.88 -1.08 26.08
C GLY A 158 4.89 0.05 26.29
N ALA A 159 5.16 0.86 25.26
CA ALA A 159 6.15 1.93 25.36
C ALA A 159 5.60 3.07 26.23
N HIS A 160 6.41 3.51 27.20
CA HIS A 160 6.02 4.61 28.07
C HIS A 160 6.17 5.95 27.34
N LEU A 161 5.07 6.70 27.26
CA LEU A 161 5.06 8.08 26.80
C LEU A 161 4.49 8.96 27.91
N ALA A 162 5.36 9.70 28.59
CA ALA A 162 4.93 10.58 29.68
C ALA A 162 3.94 11.66 29.18
N PRO A 163 2.94 12.06 29.99
CA PRO A 163 2.06 13.18 29.65
C PRO A 163 2.85 14.43 29.26
N GLY A 164 2.37 15.15 28.25
CA GLY A 164 3.03 16.31 27.66
C GLY A 164 4.09 15.99 26.60
N ARG A 165 4.59 14.75 26.53
CA ARG A 165 5.53 14.32 25.47
C ARG A 165 4.78 14.04 24.16
N ALA A 166 5.48 14.23 23.04
CA ALA A 166 4.91 14.10 21.70
C ALA A 166 5.69 13.11 20.83
N LEU A 167 4.97 12.40 19.97
CA LEU A 167 5.48 11.54 18.91
C LEU A 167 5.23 12.19 17.56
N ALA A 168 6.17 12.02 16.64
CA ALA A 168 5.92 12.26 15.22
C ALA A 168 5.44 10.96 14.58
N ILE A 169 4.26 10.97 13.96
CA ILE A 169 3.75 9.87 13.15
C ILE A 169 4.04 10.17 11.70
N TYR A 170 4.74 9.25 11.03
CA TYR A 170 5.04 9.28 9.61
C TYR A 170 4.29 8.12 8.96
N ASP A 171 3.17 8.41 8.30
CA ASP A 171 2.32 7.42 7.65
C ASP A 171 2.50 7.49 6.14
N LEU A 172 3.19 6.49 5.57
CA LEU A 172 3.37 6.36 4.12
C LEU A 172 2.63 5.12 3.64
N GLY A 173 1.40 5.36 3.18
CA GLY A 173 0.49 4.33 2.70
C GLY A 173 0.68 3.99 1.22
N GLY A 174 -0.32 3.30 0.68
CA GLY A 174 -0.39 3.02 -0.76
C GLY A 174 -0.83 4.23 -1.58
N GLY A 175 -1.68 5.10 -1.00
CA GLY A 175 -2.31 6.20 -1.72
C GLY A 175 -1.86 7.60 -1.34
N THR A 176 -1.39 7.80 -0.12
CA THR A 176 -1.08 9.13 0.43
C THR A 176 0.09 9.03 1.40
N PHE A 177 0.66 10.18 1.70
CA PHE A 177 1.56 10.39 2.82
C PHE A 177 0.91 11.34 3.81
N ASP A 178 0.90 10.99 5.09
CA ASP A 178 0.36 11.81 6.17
C ASP A 178 1.39 11.91 7.30
N ALA A 179 1.64 13.14 7.75
CA ALA A 179 2.52 13.48 8.86
C ALA A 179 1.69 14.10 9.98
N ALA A 180 1.89 13.65 11.21
CA ALA A 180 1.24 14.24 12.37
C ALA A 180 2.17 14.30 13.58
N VAL A 181 2.01 15.31 14.42
CA VAL A 181 2.61 15.34 15.76
C VAL A 181 1.52 15.15 16.79
N VAL A 182 1.64 14.09 17.57
CA VAL A 182 0.63 13.67 18.55
C VAL A 182 1.21 13.74 19.95
N ARG A 183 0.57 14.51 20.82
CA ARG A 183 0.93 14.66 22.23
C ARG A 183 0.10 13.74 23.11
N HIS A 184 0.73 13.15 24.12
CA HIS A 184 0.01 12.48 25.18
C HIS A 184 -0.59 13.52 26.14
N ALA A 185 -1.91 13.66 26.15
CA ALA A 185 -2.66 14.62 26.98
C ALA A 185 -3.05 14.02 28.35
N GLY A 186 -2.36 12.95 28.80
CA GLY A 186 -2.67 12.28 30.05
C GLY A 186 -4.01 11.55 29.99
N PRO A 187 -4.89 11.68 31.01
CA PRO A 187 -6.19 11.00 31.04
C PRO A 187 -7.11 11.31 29.84
N ALA A 188 -6.92 12.46 29.17
CA ALA A 188 -7.65 12.83 27.97
C ALA A 188 -7.21 12.03 26.71
N GLY A 189 -6.16 11.21 26.81
CA GLY A 189 -5.64 10.39 25.72
C GLY A 189 -4.63 11.13 24.87
N PHE A 190 -4.86 11.19 23.55
CA PHE A 190 -3.92 11.74 22.58
C PHE A 190 -4.53 12.92 21.84
N GLU A 191 -3.71 13.95 21.64
CA GLU A 191 -4.09 15.18 20.96
C GLU A 191 -3.16 15.42 19.76
N VAL A 192 -3.74 15.71 18.60
CA VAL A 192 -2.99 16.07 17.40
C VAL A 192 -2.63 17.55 17.48
N LEU A 193 -1.33 17.87 17.59
CA LEU A 193 -0.83 19.26 17.66
C LEU A 193 -0.70 19.90 16.29
N ALA A 194 -0.28 19.12 15.30
CA ALA A 194 -0.13 19.55 13.92
C ALA A 194 -0.25 18.35 12.99
N GLN A 195 -0.69 18.61 11.76
CA GLN A 195 -0.78 17.61 10.70
C GLN A 195 -0.57 18.23 9.32
N ARG A 196 0.04 17.47 8.41
CA ARG A 196 0.21 17.79 6.98
C ARG A 196 0.24 16.50 6.18
N GLY A 197 0.06 16.57 4.87
CA GLY A 197 0.07 15.37 4.03
C GLY A 197 0.16 15.69 2.55
N LEU A 198 0.48 14.67 1.77
CA LEU A 198 0.64 14.70 0.33
C LEU A 198 -0.36 13.70 -0.26
N HIS A 199 -1.41 14.21 -0.90
CA HIS A 199 -2.44 13.38 -1.52
C HIS A 199 -1.99 12.78 -2.86
N ASP A 200 -0.93 13.34 -3.44
CA ASP A 200 -0.31 12.97 -4.72
C ASP A 200 0.86 11.98 -4.56
N LEU A 201 1.07 11.43 -3.38
CA LEU A 201 2.25 10.61 -3.11
C LEU A 201 1.99 9.45 -2.16
N GLY A 202 2.17 8.23 -2.66
CA GLY A 202 2.18 6.98 -1.90
C GLY A 202 2.78 5.82 -2.70
N GLY A 203 2.57 4.60 -2.21
CA GLY A 203 3.10 3.38 -2.82
C GLY A 203 2.70 3.14 -4.28
N LEU A 204 1.52 3.59 -4.71
CA LEU A 204 1.03 3.51 -6.10
C LEU A 204 1.80 4.46 -7.02
N ASP A 205 2.22 5.61 -6.51
CA ASP A 205 2.99 6.58 -7.29
C ASP A 205 4.45 6.09 -7.44
N PHE A 206 4.96 5.33 -6.46
CA PHE A 206 6.23 4.60 -6.59
C PHE A 206 6.16 3.46 -7.61
N ASP A 207 5.03 2.75 -7.69
CA ASP A 207 4.79 1.76 -8.76
C ASP A 207 4.86 2.45 -10.13
N GLN A 208 4.22 3.62 -10.27
CA GLN A 208 4.25 4.40 -11.51
C GLN A 208 5.66 4.86 -11.88
N LEU A 209 6.47 5.33 -10.92
CA LEU A 209 7.87 5.71 -11.17
C LEU A 209 8.70 4.54 -11.71
N LEU A 210 8.43 3.32 -11.24
CA LEU A 210 9.10 2.12 -11.74
C LEU A 210 8.62 1.75 -13.14
N VAL A 211 7.31 1.85 -13.43
CA VAL A 211 6.78 1.71 -14.81
C VAL A 211 7.41 2.72 -15.75
N ASP A 212 7.52 3.98 -15.34
CA ASP A 212 8.14 5.04 -16.15
C ASP A 212 9.63 4.78 -16.39
N HIS A 213 10.33 4.19 -15.42
CA HIS A 213 11.72 3.76 -15.57
C HIS A 213 11.86 2.66 -16.62
N LEU A 214 11.04 1.61 -16.53
CA LEU A 214 10.98 0.54 -17.54
C LEU A 214 10.63 1.11 -18.93
N GLY A 215 9.75 2.11 -18.99
CA GLY A 215 9.37 2.76 -20.24
C GLY A 215 10.48 3.54 -20.93
N ARG A 216 11.48 4.02 -20.19
CA ARG A 216 12.67 4.63 -20.81
C ARG A 216 13.54 3.59 -21.52
N ALA A 217 13.59 2.37 -21.00
CA ALA A 217 14.36 1.28 -21.60
C ALA A 217 13.61 0.58 -22.74
N TYR A 218 12.33 0.29 -22.55
CA TYR A 218 11.54 -0.57 -23.46
C TYR A 218 10.52 0.21 -24.32
N GLY A 219 10.20 1.45 -23.95
CA GLY A 219 9.24 2.31 -24.65
C GLY A 219 9.87 3.26 -25.68
N ALA A 220 11.19 3.20 -25.90
CA ALA A 220 11.87 4.02 -26.89
C ALA A 220 11.28 3.83 -28.30
N GLY A 221 11.12 4.92 -29.06
CA GLY A 221 10.77 4.87 -30.48
C GLY A 221 9.34 4.44 -30.81
N THR A 222 8.35 4.76 -29.98
CA THR A 222 6.92 4.43 -30.19
C THR A 222 6.60 2.93 -30.21
N ASN A 223 7.37 2.12 -29.49
CA ASN A 223 7.17 0.66 -29.43
C ASN A 223 5.68 0.32 -29.16
N PRO A 224 4.96 -0.29 -30.13
CA PRO A 224 3.52 -0.48 -30.04
C PRO A 224 3.13 -1.44 -28.92
N LEU A 225 4.02 -2.37 -28.53
CA LEU A 225 3.80 -3.28 -27.42
C LEU A 225 3.81 -2.52 -26.09
N TRP A 226 4.80 -1.67 -25.87
CA TRP A 226 4.87 -0.82 -24.67
C TRP A 226 3.66 0.11 -24.63
N GLN A 227 3.35 0.80 -25.74
CA GLN A 227 2.18 1.69 -25.82
C GLN A 227 0.87 0.97 -25.47
N GLY A 228 0.72 -0.29 -25.87
CA GLY A 228 -0.41 -1.13 -25.47
C GLY A 228 -0.53 -1.37 -23.96
N LEU A 229 0.59 -1.40 -23.23
CA LEU A 229 0.59 -1.56 -21.77
C LEU A 229 0.17 -0.27 -21.06
N ILE A 230 0.57 0.90 -21.56
CA ILE A 230 0.36 2.18 -20.84
C ILE A 230 -0.99 2.80 -21.23
N ALA A 231 -1.37 2.67 -22.49
CA ALA A 231 -2.61 3.19 -23.07
C ALA A 231 -3.41 2.04 -23.73
N PRO A 232 -3.96 1.10 -22.94
CA PRO A 232 -4.63 -0.07 -23.47
C PRO A 232 -5.93 0.30 -24.20
N ARG A 233 -6.11 -0.23 -25.41
CA ARG A 233 -7.27 0.06 -26.29
C ARG A 233 -8.32 -1.04 -26.26
N ASP A 234 -7.90 -2.27 -25.95
CA ASP A 234 -8.76 -3.45 -25.92
C ASP A 234 -8.63 -4.21 -24.58
N ALA A 235 -9.45 -5.26 -24.43
CA ALA A 235 -9.47 -6.07 -23.22
C ALA A 235 -8.16 -6.85 -22.99
N ALA A 236 -7.47 -7.28 -24.06
CA ALA A 236 -6.21 -8.00 -23.93
C ALA A 236 -5.12 -7.07 -23.39
N GLN A 237 -4.99 -5.88 -23.95
CA GLN A 237 -4.06 -4.86 -23.50
C GLN A 237 -4.34 -4.43 -22.05
N ARG A 238 -5.62 -4.29 -21.65
CA ARG A 238 -5.99 -4.01 -20.26
C ARG A 238 -5.53 -5.11 -19.30
N ARG A 239 -5.66 -6.39 -19.67
CA ARG A 239 -5.14 -7.51 -18.86
C ARG A 239 -3.62 -7.46 -18.74
N GLN A 240 -2.92 -7.23 -19.84
CA GLN A 240 -1.45 -7.13 -19.85
C GLN A 240 -0.97 -5.96 -18.98
N ARG A 241 -1.67 -4.82 -19.00
CA ARG A 241 -1.41 -3.72 -18.08
C ARG A 241 -1.56 -4.15 -16.62
N THR A 242 -2.66 -4.83 -16.25
CA THR A 242 -2.85 -5.31 -14.87
C THR A 242 -1.69 -6.18 -14.42
N LEU A 243 -1.27 -7.14 -15.25
CA LEU A 243 -0.12 -8.02 -14.96
C LEU A 243 1.17 -7.22 -14.75
N LEU A 244 1.45 -6.24 -15.60
CA LEU A 244 2.63 -5.37 -15.43
C LEU A 244 2.62 -4.66 -14.07
N TYR A 245 1.48 -4.06 -13.68
CA TYR A 245 1.40 -3.32 -12.42
C TYR A 245 1.49 -4.24 -11.19
N ASP A 246 0.99 -5.48 -11.29
CA ASP A 246 1.14 -6.47 -10.22
C ASP A 246 2.59 -6.92 -10.07
N ASP A 247 3.31 -7.18 -11.16
CA ASP A 247 4.73 -7.54 -11.12
C ASP A 247 5.61 -6.37 -10.64
N VAL A 248 5.30 -5.14 -11.06
CA VAL A 248 5.93 -3.91 -10.57
C VAL A 248 5.77 -3.77 -9.06
N ARG A 249 4.55 -3.97 -8.54
CA ARG A 249 4.28 -3.92 -7.09
C ARG A 249 5.08 -4.98 -6.36
N GLY A 250 5.09 -6.22 -6.87
CA GLY A 250 5.86 -7.32 -6.31
C GLY A 250 7.36 -7.06 -6.28
N ALA A 251 7.91 -6.47 -7.34
CA ALA A 251 9.31 -6.08 -7.41
C ALA A 251 9.64 -4.97 -6.40
N LYS A 252 8.83 -3.89 -6.33
CA LYS A 252 8.97 -2.83 -5.32
C LYS A 252 9.02 -3.39 -3.90
N GLU A 253 8.06 -4.25 -3.56
CA GLU A 253 7.99 -4.87 -2.23
C GLU A 253 9.20 -5.78 -1.96
N SER A 254 9.65 -6.53 -2.98
CA SER A 254 10.85 -7.37 -2.89
C SER A 254 12.13 -6.54 -2.68
N LEU A 255 12.25 -5.39 -3.34
CA LEU A 255 13.37 -4.46 -3.21
C LEU A 255 13.51 -3.87 -1.80
N SER A 256 12.47 -3.95 -0.95
CA SER A 256 12.60 -3.58 0.47
C SER A 256 13.41 -4.61 1.27
N ARG A 257 13.53 -5.86 0.79
CA ARG A 257 14.23 -6.97 1.45
C ARG A 257 15.46 -7.49 0.69
N ALA A 258 15.46 -7.36 -0.64
CA ALA A 258 16.54 -7.76 -1.53
C ALA A 258 17.21 -6.55 -2.20
N ASN A 259 18.41 -6.74 -2.74
CA ASN A 259 19.15 -5.71 -3.46
C ASN A 259 18.73 -5.59 -4.93
N SER A 260 17.93 -6.53 -5.43
CA SER A 260 17.41 -6.55 -6.79
C SER A 260 16.10 -7.33 -6.87
N ALA A 261 15.32 -7.08 -7.90
CA ALA A 261 14.12 -7.83 -8.26
C ALA A 261 13.95 -7.81 -9.79
N ASP A 262 13.25 -8.81 -10.31
CA ASP A 262 12.90 -8.87 -11.72
C ASP A 262 11.43 -8.49 -11.92
N VAL A 263 11.15 -7.70 -12.97
CA VAL A 263 9.79 -7.33 -13.41
C VAL A 263 9.54 -7.97 -14.77
N HIS A 264 8.53 -8.84 -14.87
CA HIS A 264 8.12 -9.32 -16.18
C HIS A 264 7.33 -8.23 -16.92
N VAL A 265 7.74 -7.93 -18.15
CA VAL A 265 7.10 -6.98 -19.05
C VAL A 265 6.23 -7.77 -20.04
N PRO A 266 4.91 -7.84 -19.81
CA PRO A 266 4.01 -8.64 -20.62
C PRO A 266 3.95 -8.14 -22.06
N SER A 267 3.52 -9.00 -22.99
CA SER A 267 3.54 -8.80 -24.45
C SER A 267 4.93 -8.66 -25.10
N MET A 268 5.97 -8.31 -24.34
CA MET A 268 7.36 -8.28 -24.81
C MET A 268 8.16 -9.52 -24.42
N ASP A 269 7.67 -10.30 -23.44
CA ASP A 269 8.33 -11.46 -22.85
C ASP A 269 9.74 -11.14 -22.32
N ILE A 270 9.87 -9.95 -21.70
CA ILE A 270 11.13 -9.48 -21.12
C ILE A 270 11.04 -9.62 -19.61
N SER A 271 12.09 -10.16 -18.99
CA SER A 271 12.32 -10.05 -17.54
C SER A 271 13.30 -8.90 -17.30
N ALA A 272 12.81 -7.77 -16.81
CA ALA A 272 13.60 -6.58 -16.56
C ALA A 272 14.21 -6.63 -15.16
N HIS A 273 15.54 -6.66 -15.09
CA HIS A 273 16.25 -6.63 -13.83
C HIS A 273 16.32 -5.21 -13.26
N VAL A 274 15.89 -5.02 -12.02
CA VAL A 274 15.90 -3.73 -11.32
C VAL A 274 16.66 -3.86 -10.01
N THR A 275 17.59 -2.96 -9.76
CA THR A 275 18.35 -2.90 -8.50
C THR A 275 17.70 -1.96 -7.48
N ARG A 276 17.99 -2.18 -6.19
CA ARG A 276 17.58 -1.28 -5.11
C ARG A 276 18.19 0.10 -5.29
N GLU A 277 19.42 0.19 -5.79
CA GLU A 277 20.10 1.46 -6.03
C GLU A 277 19.37 2.30 -7.09
N GLU A 278 18.97 1.69 -8.20
CA GLU A 278 18.16 2.37 -9.23
C GLU A 278 16.83 2.84 -8.66
N PHE A 279 16.13 1.97 -7.93
CA PHE A 279 14.85 2.30 -7.32
C PHE A 279 14.96 3.43 -6.29
N ASP A 280 15.94 3.37 -5.38
CA ASP A 280 16.23 4.42 -4.41
C ASP A 280 16.57 5.75 -5.10
N GLY A 281 17.27 5.69 -6.25
CA GLY A 281 17.54 6.85 -7.10
C GLY A 281 16.26 7.51 -7.63
N LEU A 282 15.29 6.71 -8.07
CA LEU A 282 13.97 7.20 -8.51
C LEU A 282 13.19 7.85 -7.36
N LEU A 283 13.24 7.24 -6.16
CA LEU A 283 12.43 7.66 -5.03
C LEU A 283 12.97 8.86 -4.26
N ARG A 284 14.28 9.09 -4.27
CA ARG A 284 14.94 10.12 -3.45
C ARG A 284 14.28 11.51 -3.45
N PRO A 285 13.94 12.13 -4.59
CA PRO A 285 13.28 13.44 -4.57
C PRO A 285 11.88 13.39 -3.96
N HIS A 286 11.15 12.28 -4.16
CA HIS A 286 9.81 12.09 -3.63
C HIS A 286 9.82 11.86 -2.11
N LEU A 287 10.70 10.98 -1.62
CA LEU A 287 10.89 10.77 -0.18
C LEU A 287 11.54 11.98 0.50
N GLY A 288 12.29 12.81 -0.22
CA GLY A 288 12.72 14.10 0.29
C GLY A 288 11.53 14.98 0.68
N ARG A 289 10.52 15.09 -0.19
CA ARG A 289 9.29 15.86 0.07
C ARG A 289 8.52 15.35 1.29
N THR A 290 8.44 14.04 1.52
CA THR A 290 7.75 13.49 2.69
C THR A 290 8.49 13.81 3.99
N VAL A 291 9.83 13.76 3.98
CA VAL A 291 10.67 14.14 5.13
C VAL A 291 10.56 15.63 5.43
N ASP A 292 10.58 16.49 4.40
CA ASP A 292 10.38 17.93 4.53
C ASP A 292 8.99 18.23 5.12
N THR A 293 7.95 17.56 4.64
CA THR A 293 6.58 17.67 5.16
C THR A 293 6.51 17.28 6.65
N LEU A 294 7.23 16.25 7.08
CA LEU A 294 7.30 15.90 8.51
C LEU A 294 7.99 17.00 9.32
N LEU A 295 9.13 17.52 8.86
CA LEU A 295 9.86 18.61 9.52
C LEU A 295 8.99 19.86 9.67
N GLU A 296 8.26 20.24 8.62
CA GLU A 296 7.29 21.33 8.67
C GLU A 296 6.17 21.08 9.68
N THR A 297 5.70 19.84 9.79
CA THR A 297 4.67 19.45 10.76
C THR A 297 5.19 19.56 12.20
N VAL A 298 6.43 19.14 12.44
CA VAL A 298 7.10 19.27 13.74
C VAL A 298 7.28 20.75 14.12
N ALA A 299 7.69 21.58 13.16
CA ALA A 299 7.80 23.02 13.36
C ALA A 299 6.42 23.68 13.64
N ALA A 300 5.37 23.27 12.94
CA ALA A 300 4.00 23.76 13.15
C ALA A 300 3.46 23.39 14.54
N ALA A 301 3.88 22.24 15.10
CA ALA A 301 3.62 21.87 16.48
C ALA A 301 4.47 22.65 17.51
N ARG A 302 5.31 23.58 17.07
CA ARG A 302 6.25 24.38 17.88
C ARG A 302 7.24 23.52 18.67
N LEU A 303 7.69 22.42 18.07
CA LEU A 303 8.69 21.53 18.65
C LEU A 303 9.96 21.51 17.78
N ALA A 304 11.09 21.21 18.42
CA ALA A 304 12.30 20.78 17.72
C ALA A 304 12.27 19.25 17.56
N PRO A 305 12.87 18.67 16.50
CA PRO A 305 12.95 17.21 16.35
C PRO A 305 13.52 16.49 17.59
N THR A 306 14.52 17.08 18.24
CA THR A 306 15.14 16.56 19.48
C THR A 306 14.21 16.55 20.70
N HIS A 307 13.09 17.26 20.65
CA HIS A 307 12.07 17.26 21.71
C HIS A 307 10.99 16.20 21.51
N LEU A 308 10.96 15.52 20.36
CA LEU A 308 10.09 14.38 20.15
C LEU A 308 10.53 13.22 21.04
N ALA A 309 9.58 12.42 21.50
CA ALA A 309 9.87 11.13 22.12
C ALA A 309 10.32 10.09 21.08
N GLY A 310 10.00 10.29 19.81
CA GLY A 310 10.40 9.44 18.70
C GLY A 310 9.65 9.79 17.41
N VAL A 311 10.11 9.18 16.32
CA VAL A 311 9.44 9.20 15.01
C VAL A 311 8.93 7.78 14.75
N PHE A 312 7.64 7.63 14.53
CA PHE A 312 6.97 6.34 14.41
C PHE A 312 6.51 6.12 12.96
N LEU A 313 7.02 5.06 12.33
CA LEU A 313 6.73 4.76 10.93
C LEU A 313 5.50 3.85 10.81
N VAL A 314 4.54 4.30 10.01
CA VAL A 314 3.26 3.61 9.75
C VAL A 314 3.05 3.51 8.24
N GLY A 315 2.25 2.53 7.82
CA GLY A 315 1.93 2.30 6.41
C GLY A 315 2.96 1.42 5.70
N GLY A 316 2.48 0.58 4.78
CA GLY A 316 3.30 -0.45 4.13
C GLY A 316 4.50 0.10 3.34
N SER A 317 4.36 1.29 2.74
CA SER A 317 5.44 1.92 1.96
C SER A 317 6.56 2.48 2.85
N SER A 318 6.32 2.66 4.16
CA SER A 318 7.38 3.01 5.12
C SER A 318 8.42 1.89 5.32
N ARG A 319 8.18 0.69 4.80
CA ARG A 319 9.17 -0.42 4.79
C ARG A 319 10.35 -0.18 3.86
N ILE A 320 10.23 0.76 2.91
CA ILE A 320 11.31 1.12 1.99
C ILE A 320 12.51 1.62 2.82
N PRO A 321 13.68 0.95 2.81
CA PRO A 321 14.79 1.26 3.72
C PRO A 321 15.33 2.69 3.59
N LEU A 322 15.20 3.29 2.40
CA LEU A 322 15.56 4.68 2.16
C LEU A 322 14.77 5.67 3.03
N VAL A 323 13.51 5.35 3.40
CA VAL A 323 12.67 6.20 4.26
C VAL A 323 13.32 6.41 5.63
N ALA A 324 13.67 5.32 6.32
CA ALA A 324 14.29 5.37 7.64
C ALA A 324 15.65 6.09 7.59
N SER A 325 16.43 5.83 6.53
CA SER A 325 17.74 6.45 6.32
C SER A 325 17.63 7.97 6.14
N LEU A 326 16.70 8.44 5.31
CA LEU A 326 16.50 9.88 5.08
C LEU A 326 15.98 10.59 6.33
N LEU A 327 15.05 9.98 7.06
CA LEU A 327 14.53 10.52 8.32
C LEU A 327 15.63 10.65 9.37
N HIS A 328 16.43 9.60 9.58
CA HIS A 328 17.52 9.64 10.53
C HIS A 328 18.53 10.75 10.20
N ASN A 329 18.95 10.83 8.92
CA ASN A 329 19.92 11.83 8.46
C ASN A 329 19.42 13.27 8.59
N ARG A 330 18.11 13.50 8.41
CA ARG A 330 17.52 14.84 8.40
C ARG A 330 17.04 15.31 9.78
N LEU A 331 16.53 14.41 10.62
CA LEU A 331 15.98 14.74 11.94
C LEU A 331 16.98 14.52 13.08
N GLY A 332 18.01 13.69 12.87
CA GLY A 332 18.91 13.24 13.93
C GLY A 332 18.26 12.32 14.97
N VAL A 333 17.02 11.87 14.72
CA VAL A 333 16.25 10.97 15.56
C VAL A 333 16.08 9.65 14.81
N ALA A 334 16.46 8.54 15.42
CA ALA A 334 16.23 7.22 14.84
C ALA A 334 14.71 6.93 14.79
N PRO A 335 14.14 6.65 13.61
CA PRO A 335 12.74 6.29 13.52
C PRO A 335 12.52 4.86 14.02
N THR A 336 11.40 4.63 14.69
CA THR A 336 10.95 3.30 15.10
C THR A 336 10.30 2.62 13.91
N THR A 337 10.98 1.62 13.37
CA THR A 337 10.47 0.71 12.34
C THR A 337 9.72 -0.45 12.97
N LEU A 338 8.60 -0.82 12.38
CA LEU A 338 7.75 -1.93 12.84
C LEU A 338 7.87 -3.11 11.90
N GLU A 339 7.65 -4.31 12.43
CA GLU A 339 7.59 -5.52 11.60
C GLU A 339 6.36 -5.49 10.67
N GLN A 340 5.20 -5.09 11.22
CA GLN A 340 3.92 -5.02 10.50
C GLN A 340 3.33 -3.60 10.57
N PRO A 341 3.95 -2.58 9.92
CA PRO A 341 3.47 -1.20 9.96
C PRO A 341 2.05 -1.01 9.41
N GLU A 342 1.55 -1.96 8.62
CA GLU A 342 0.20 -1.97 8.06
C GLU A 342 -0.90 -2.40 9.05
N THR A 343 -0.60 -3.08 10.15
CA THR A 343 -1.63 -3.49 11.15
C THR A 343 -1.80 -2.50 12.30
N VAL A 344 -0.81 -1.64 12.48
CA VAL A 344 -0.66 -0.67 13.58
C VAL A 344 -1.92 0.15 13.82
N VAL A 345 -2.50 0.66 12.75
CA VAL A 345 -3.64 1.58 12.81
C VAL A 345 -4.89 0.86 13.31
N ALA A 346 -5.20 -0.31 12.74
CA ALA A 346 -6.35 -1.11 13.16
C ALA A 346 -6.19 -1.64 14.60
N GLU A 347 -5.00 -2.14 14.96
CA GLU A 347 -4.71 -2.60 16.31
C GLU A 347 -4.77 -1.47 17.34
N GLY A 348 -4.17 -0.32 17.03
CA GLY A 348 -4.22 0.87 17.87
C GLY A 348 -5.64 1.38 18.10
N ALA A 349 -6.48 1.37 17.05
CA ALA A 349 -7.89 1.71 17.16
C ALA A 349 -8.68 0.75 18.08
N ALA A 350 -8.34 -0.55 18.08
CA ALA A 350 -8.95 -1.53 18.98
C ALA A 350 -8.66 -1.27 20.48
N TYR A 351 -7.56 -0.57 20.78
CA TYR A 351 -7.18 -0.19 22.15
C TYR A 351 -7.50 1.26 22.52
N HIS A 352 -7.84 2.11 21.54
CA HIS A 352 -8.08 3.52 21.79
C HIS A 352 -9.23 3.77 22.80
N GLY A 353 -8.94 4.48 23.89
CA GLY A 353 -9.90 4.77 24.96
C GLY A 353 -10.37 3.54 25.77
N GLY A 354 -9.73 2.39 25.60
CA GLY A 354 -9.99 1.17 26.37
C GLY A 354 -8.76 0.72 27.16
N PRO A 355 -8.90 -0.28 28.05
CA PRO A 355 -7.76 -0.81 28.79
C PRO A 355 -6.76 -1.47 27.82
N ALA A 356 -5.47 -1.32 28.12
CA ALA A 356 -4.37 -1.99 27.44
C ALA A 356 -4.55 -3.53 27.46
N PRO A 357 -3.87 -4.30 26.59
CA PRO A 357 -3.92 -5.74 26.66
C PRO A 357 -3.43 -6.19 28.04
N THR A 358 -4.22 -7.02 28.73
CA THR A 358 -3.67 -7.80 29.82
C THR A 358 -2.65 -8.75 29.20
N PRO A 359 -1.37 -8.75 29.64
CA PRO A 359 -0.42 -9.75 29.18
C PRO A 359 -1.04 -11.11 29.36
N ALA A 360 -1.03 -11.94 28.31
CA ALA A 360 -1.39 -13.34 28.48
C ALA A 360 -0.51 -13.87 29.62
N GLN A 361 -1.12 -14.36 30.70
CA GLN A 361 -0.36 -15.13 31.68
C GLN A 361 0.35 -16.21 30.88
N ARG A 362 1.69 -16.18 30.86
CA ARG A 362 2.45 -17.31 30.36
C ARG A 362 1.85 -18.53 31.07
N PRO A 363 1.41 -19.58 30.35
CA PRO A 363 1.05 -20.80 31.03
C PRO A 363 2.23 -21.12 31.96
N ALA A 364 1.94 -21.27 33.25
CA ALA A 364 2.95 -21.70 34.20
C ALA A 364 3.65 -22.90 33.55
N PRO A 365 4.99 -23.00 33.61
CA PRO A 365 5.67 -24.18 33.13
C PRO A 365 4.95 -25.37 33.75
N VAL A 366 4.33 -26.18 32.90
CA VAL A 366 3.55 -27.33 33.36
C VAL A 366 4.56 -28.13 34.16
N SER A 367 4.34 -28.24 35.46
CA SER A 367 5.16 -29.08 36.32
C SER A 367 4.94 -30.50 35.81
N VAL A 368 5.84 -30.98 34.97
CA VAL A 368 5.91 -32.39 34.61
C VAL A 368 6.06 -33.13 35.93
N PRO A 369 5.08 -33.98 36.32
CA PRO A 369 5.25 -34.80 37.51
C PRO A 369 6.51 -35.64 37.32
N PRO A 370 7.31 -35.87 38.37
CA PRO A 370 8.47 -36.74 38.28
C PRO A 370 8.03 -38.08 37.70
N TYR A 371 8.72 -38.54 36.67
CA TYR A 371 8.51 -39.86 36.10
C TYR A 371 8.56 -40.90 37.23
N GLN A 372 7.41 -41.48 37.58
CA GLN A 372 7.36 -42.63 38.46
C GLN A 372 7.51 -43.87 37.59
N PRO A 373 8.63 -44.61 37.70
CA PRO A 373 8.74 -45.88 37.01
C PRO A 373 7.66 -46.83 37.53
N VAL A 374 6.84 -47.34 36.62
CA VAL A 374 5.84 -48.36 36.95
C VAL A 374 6.58 -49.66 37.25
N SER A 375 6.53 -50.10 38.51
CA SER A 375 6.99 -51.43 38.92
C SER A 375 6.10 -52.50 38.31
N THR A 376 6.54 -53.12 37.22
CA THR A 376 5.89 -54.32 36.67
C THR A 376 6.48 -55.57 37.32
N SER A 377 5.93 -55.96 38.48
CA SER A 377 6.16 -57.30 39.04
C SER A 377 5.14 -58.28 38.43
N GLY A 378 5.58 -59.07 37.45
CA GLY A 378 4.83 -60.21 36.92
C GLY A 378 4.98 -60.39 35.41
N GLY A 379 6.05 -61.05 34.97
CA GLY A 379 6.26 -61.39 33.55
C GLY A 379 5.68 -62.77 33.17
N PRO A 380 5.61 -63.07 31.86
CA PRO A 380 5.87 -64.40 31.33
C PRO A 380 7.28 -64.48 30.72
N ALA A 381 7.91 -65.64 30.85
CA ALA A 381 9.30 -65.92 30.51
C ALA A 381 9.58 -65.88 29.00
N TYR A 382 10.74 -65.30 28.64
CA TYR A 382 11.36 -65.44 27.31
C TYR A 382 12.39 -66.57 27.32
N PRO A 383 12.41 -67.47 26.34
CA PRO A 383 13.59 -68.25 26.02
C PRO A 383 14.59 -67.39 25.23
N THR A 384 15.82 -67.34 25.74
CA THR A 384 17.00 -66.72 25.11
C THR A 384 17.52 -67.57 23.96
N SER A 385 17.67 -67.00 22.76
CA SER A 385 18.62 -67.49 21.75
C SER A 385 19.21 -66.32 20.95
N GLY A 386 20.52 -66.39 20.73
CA GLY A 386 21.38 -65.34 20.16
C GLY A 386 21.22 -65.13 18.65
N PRO A 387 22.09 -64.30 18.04
CA PRO A 387 21.83 -63.63 16.78
C PRO A 387 21.98 -64.57 15.56
N PRO A 388 21.06 -64.56 14.57
CA PRO A 388 21.31 -65.17 13.28
C PRO A 388 22.09 -64.23 12.35
N GLN A 389 23.16 -64.77 11.74
CA GLN A 389 23.83 -64.20 10.58
C GLN A 389 22.85 -64.04 9.40
N MET A 390 22.86 -62.89 8.73
CA MET A 390 22.13 -62.71 7.46
C MET A 390 22.81 -63.52 6.35
N GLN A 391 22.11 -64.53 5.84
CA GLN A 391 22.40 -65.17 4.56
C GLN A 391 21.75 -64.35 3.41
N PRO A 392 22.39 -64.28 2.23
CA PRO A 392 21.86 -63.53 1.09
C PRO A 392 20.65 -64.24 0.44
N PRO A 393 19.70 -63.48 -0.15
CA PRO A 393 18.57 -64.05 -0.88
C PRO A 393 18.97 -64.64 -2.26
N PRO A 394 18.18 -65.58 -2.80
CA PRO A 394 18.44 -66.31 -4.06
C PRO A 394 18.28 -65.45 -5.33
N PRO A 395 18.84 -65.89 -6.49
CA PRO A 395 18.85 -65.09 -7.70
C PRO A 395 17.46 -65.01 -8.35
N VAL A 396 17.03 -63.79 -8.69
CA VAL A 396 15.81 -63.54 -9.48
C VAL A 396 16.17 -63.46 -10.95
N MET A 397 15.43 -64.23 -11.77
CA MET A 397 15.56 -64.32 -13.22
C MET A 397 15.34 -62.99 -13.93
N HIS A 398 16.19 -62.72 -14.93
CA HIS A 398 16.14 -61.56 -15.81
C HIS A 398 14.86 -61.50 -16.66
N GLN A 399 14.15 -60.38 -16.60
CA GLN A 399 13.36 -59.87 -17.72
C GLN A 399 14.11 -58.67 -18.32
N ALA A 400 14.35 -58.73 -19.62
CA ALA A 400 15.17 -57.79 -20.36
C ALA A 400 14.45 -56.45 -20.59
N PRO A 401 15.10 -55.29 -20.31
CA PRO A 401 14.70 -54.00 -20.85
C PRO A 401 15.33 -53.77 -22.25
N PRO A 402 14.73 -52.92 -23.11
CA PRO A 402 15.06 -52.78 -24.52
C PRO A 402 16.41 -52.09 -24.80
N MET A 403 16.98 -52.43 -25.96
CA MET A 403 18.29 -51.98 -26.46
C MET A 403 18.44 -50.45 -26.49
N HIS A 404 19.56 -49.97 -25.98
CA HIS A 404 20.11 -48.66 -26.27
C HIS A 404 20.48 -48.53 -27.75
N GLN A 405 19.97 -47.49 -28.43
CA GLN A 405 20.62 -46.98 -29.64
C GLN A 405 21.85 -46.17 -29.21
N GLN A 406 23.01 -46.52 -29.76
CA GLN A 406 24.28 -45.82 -29.52
C GLN A 406 24.23 -44.39 -30.07
N PRO A 407 24.80 -43.39 -29.37
CA PRO A 407 25.12 -42.11 -29.99
C PRO A 407 26.34 -42.26 -30.89
N VAL A 408 26.20 -41.82 -32.14
CA VAL A 408 27.28 -41.65 -33.10
C VAL A 408 28.29 -40.62 -32.56
N MET A 409 29.57 -40.99 -32.48
CA MET A 409 30.65 -40.05 -32.18
C MET A 409 30.85 -39.06 -33.33
N HIS A 410 30.66 -37.77 -33.07
CA HIS A 410 31.15 -36.68 -33.91
C HIS A 410 32.44 -36.08 -33.30
N PRO A 411 33.41 -35.66 -34.13
CA PRO A 411 34.72 -35.17 -33.68
C PRO A 411 34.62 -33.84 -32.91
N PRO A 412 35.64 -33.48 -32.09
CA PRO A 412 35.55 -32.36 -31.16
C PRO A 412 35.51 -31.03 -31.90
N MET A 413 34.43 -30.28 -31.69
CA MET A 413 34.38 -28.85 -32.02
C MET A 413 35.16 -28.05 -30.99
N VAL A 414 36.08 -27.23 -31.48
CA VAL A 414 36.85 -26.23 -30.73
C VAL A 414 35.90 -25.34 -29.93
N ALA A 415 36.04 -25.36 -28.61
CA ALA A 415 35.34 -24.46 -27.70
C ALA A 415 35.75 -23.00 -27.97
N LYS A 416 34.83 -22.19 -28.49
CA LYS A 416 34.95 -20.73 -28.37
C LYS A 416 34.61 -20.37 -26.91
N GLY A 417 35.57 -19.74 -26.24
CA GLY A 417 35.44 -19.28 -24.85
C GLY A 417 34.29 -18.28 -24.64
N PRO A 418 34.03 -17.88 -23.38
CA PRO A 418 32.91 -17.01 -23.04
C PRO A 418 33.04 -15.66 -23.74
N VAL A 419 31.99 -15.28 -24.46
CA VAL A 419 31.87 -13.95 -25.09
C VAL A 419 31.69 -12.94 -23.96
N ALA A 420 32.67 -12.05 -23.79
CA ALA A 420 32.58 -10.93 -22.86
C ALA A 420 31.40 -10.01 -23.24
N PRO A 421 30.68 -9.43 -22.26
CA PRO A 421 29.61 -8.47 -22.56
C PRO A 421 30.18 -7.25 -23.30
N PRO A 422 29.41 -6.65 -24.22
CA PRO A 422 29.88 -5.50 -24.98
C PRO A 422 30.21 -4.34 -24.02
N ARG A 423 31.41 -3.76 -24.17
CA ARG A 423 31.77 -2.52 -23.48
C ARG A 423 30.82 -1.39 -23.91
N PRO A 424 30.38 -0.51 -22.99
CA PRO A 424 29.59 0.64 -23.36
C PRO A 424 30.39 1.54 -24.33
N PRO A 425 29.72 2.22 -25.28
CA PRO A 425 30.41 3.09 -26.22
C PRO A 425 31.09 4.24 -25.47
N VAL A 426 32.38 4.43 -25.76
CA VAL A 426 33.12 5.63 -25.37
C VAL A 426 32.48 6.80 -26.09
N MET A 427 31.82 7.70 -25.34
CA MET A 427 31.39 8.99 -25.86
C MET A 427 32.63 9.82 -26.20
N THR A 428 33.04 9.77 -27.47
CA THR A 428 33.90 10.81 -28.04
C THR A 428 33.08 12.10 -28.14
N GLY A 429 33.69 13.20 -27.66
CA GLY A 429 33.02 14.46 -27.37
C GLY A 429 32.21 15.02 -28.56
N VAL A 430 30.92 15.24 -28.30
CA VAL A 430 30.08 16.10 -29.14
C VAL A 430 30.49 17.56 -28.88
N PRO A 431 30.81 18.36 -29.92
CA PRO A 431 31.14 19.76 -29.71
C PRO A 431 29.90 20.51 -29.21
N LYS A 432 30.03 21.19 -28.05
CA LYS A 432 28.99 22.08 -27.50
C LYS A 432 28.72 23.22 -28.49
N ARG A 433 27.69 23.09 -29.32
CA ARG A 433 27.11 24.24 -30.05
C ARG A 433 26.40 25.13 -29.03
N VAL A 434 27.00 26.29 -28.76
CA VAL A 434 26.42 27.34 -27.92
C VAL A 434 25.25 27.99 -28.69
N TRP A 435 24.03 27.67 -28.27
CA TRP A 435 22.76 28.03 -28.93
C TRP A 435 22.48 29.53 -29.01
N TYR A 436 23.16 30.38 -28.23
CA TYR A 436 22.96 31.84 -28.23
C TYR A 436 23.66 32.57 -29.40
N LYS A 437 24.46 31.89 -30.25
CA LYS A 437 25.13 32.54 -31.40
C LYS A 437 24.34 32.50 -32.72
N ASP A 438 23.13 31.92 -32.74
CA ASP A 438 22.28 31.93 -33.94
C ASP A 438 21.42 33.20 -33.98
N PRO A 439 21.62 34.11 -34.96
CA PRO A 439 20.91 35.40 -35.05
C PRO A 439 19.38 35.25 -35.21
N ARG A 440 18.89 34.04 -35.51
CA ARG A 440 17.45 33.74 -35.56
C ARG A 440 16.75 33.87 -34.21
N TRP A 441 17.45 33.66 -33.08
CA TRP A 441 16.87 33.82 -31.75
C TRP A 441 16.57 35.27 -31.39
N ILE A 442 17.35 36.22 -31.92
CA ILE A 442 17.12 37.66 -31.71
C ILE A 442 15.80 38.08 -32.37
N TRP A 443 15.52 37.57 -33.57
CA TRP A 443 14.26 37.82 -34.27
C TRP A 443 13.05 37.17 -33.58
N ALA A 444 13.21 35.98 -32.99
CA ALA A 444 12.14 35.33 -32.22
C ALA A 444 11.75 36.13 -30.97
N ILE A 445 12.74 36.66 -30.23
CA ILE A 445 12.49 37.50 -29.05
C ILE A 445 11.86 38.84 -29.44
N ALA A 446 12.29 39.45 -30.54
CA ALA A 446 11.69 40.69 -31.04
C ALA A 446 10.22 40.51 -31.43
N LEU A 447 9.88 39.40 -32.10
CA LEU A 447 8.50 39.09 -32.51
C LEU A 447 7.58 38.88 -31.30
N ILE A 448 8.04 38.17 -30.27
CA ILE A 448 7.29 37.96 -29.02
C ILE A 448 7.00 39.30 -28.32
N ASN A 449 7.96 40.20 -28.27
CA ASN A 449 7.77 41.52 -27.66
C ASN A 449 6.77 42.38 -28.45
N ILE A 450 6.81 42.34 -29.79
CA ILE A 450 5.85 43.08 -30.63
C ILE A 450 4.42 42.57 -30.42
N ILE A 451 4.22 41.26 -30.36
CA ILE A 451 2.90 40.65 -30.11
C ILE A 451 2.39 41.06 -28.71
N TRP A 452 3.27 41.06 -27.71
CA TRP A 452 2.89 41.45 -26.35
C TRP A 452 2.49 42.92 -26.26
N ILE A 453 3.23 43.83 -26.91
CA ILE A 453 2.89 45.26 -26.97
C ILE A 453 1.55 45.47 -27.68
N LEU A 454 1.30 44.77 -28.80
CA LEU A 454 0.02 44.85 -29.51
C LEU A 454 -1.16 44.35 -28.65
N CYS A 455 -0.99 43.26 -27.90
CA CYS A 455 -2.00 42.79 -26.95
C CYS A 455 -2.28 43.80 -25.83
N CYS A 456 -1.23 44.43 -25.27
CA CYS A 456 -1.40 45.46 -24.25
C CYS A 456 -2.12 46.70 -24.78
N VAL A 457 -1.81 47.13 -26.01
CA VAL A 457 -2.50 48.28 -26.65
C VAL A 457 -3.97 47.94 -26.95
N CYS A 458 -4.27 46.72 -27.43
CA CYS A 458 -5.65 46.29 -27.65
C CYS A 458 -6.47 46.25 -26.36
N LEU A 459 -5.87 45.85 -25.23
CA LEU A 459 -6.57 45.85 -23.93
C LEU A 459 -6.80 47.27 -23.38
N TYR A 460 -6.00 48.26 -23.79
CA TYR A 460 -6.14 49.64 -23.33
C TYR A 460 -7.09 50.49 -24.18
N LEU A 461 -7.48 50.01 -25.37
CA LEU A 461 -8.33 50.74 -26.31
C LEU A 461 -9.78 50.24 -26.37
N ILE A 462 -10.21 49.34 -25.48
CA ILE A 462 -11.63 48.95 -25.35
C ILE A 462 -12.33 49.98 -24.45
N PRO A 463 -13.25 50.82 -24.97
CA PRO A 463 -14.03 51.73 -24.14
C PRO A 463 -15.07 50.92 -23.34
N GLU A 464 -15.17 51.16 -22.03
CA GLU A 464 -16.29 50.70 -21.21
C GLU A 464 -17.60 51.28 -21.78
N SER A 465 -18.47 50.43 -22.30
CA SER A 465 -19.82 50.81 -22.69
C SER A 465 -20.75 50.72 -21.49
N ASP A 466 -21.23 51.87 -21.03
CA ASP A 466 -22.34 52.02 -20.09
C ASP A 466 -23.57 51.21 -20.53
N THR A 467 -24.06 50.32 -19.66
CA THR A 467 -25.40 49.76 -19.76
C THR A 467 -26.19 50.14 -18.52
N ASP A 468 -26.92 51.24 -18.64
CA ASP A 468 -27.97 51.69 -17.73
C ASP A 468 -29.33 51.53 -18.44
N GLY A 469 -30.32 50.93 -17.78
CA GLY A 469 -31.70 50.89 -18.28
C GLY A 469 -32.55 49.68 -17.84
N GLY A 470 -33.20 49.76 -16.67
CA GLY A 470 -34.44 49.04 -16.36
C GLY A 470 -35.66 49.60 -17.14
N PRO A 471 -36.95 49.27 -16.85
CA PRO A 471 -37.48 48.83 -15.53
C PRO A 471 -38.64 47.77 -15.56
N GLY A 472 -39.03 47.29 -14.38
CA GLY A 472 -40.46 47.09 -14.04
C GLY A 472 -41.01 45.67 -13.90
N SER A 473 -41.14 45.18 -12.66
CA SER A 473 -42.28 44.35 -12.25
C SER A 473 -42.56 44.48 -10.74
N THR A 474 -43.79 44.85 -10.44
CA THR A 474 -44.43 45.16 -9.15
C THR A 474 -44.51 43.99 -8.15
N PRO A 475 -44.64 44.27 -6.83
CA PRO A 475 -44.80 43.28 -5.77
C PRO A 475 -46.28 43.02 -5.41
N THR A 476 -46.59 41.82 -4.92
CA THR A 476 -47.83 41.51 -4.18
C THR A 476 -47.54 40.85 -2.82
N PRO A 477 -48.44 40.98 -1.83
CA PRO A 477 -48.06 41.02 -0.42
C PRO A 477 -48.44 39.75 0.38
N TYR A 478 -47.90 39.73 1.61
CA TYR A 478 -48.15 38.82 2.73
C TYR A 478 -49.60 38.30 2.90
N THR A 479 -49.70 37.01 3.25
CA THR A 479 -50.74 36.50 4.16
C THR A 479 -50.13 35.48 5.12
N THR A 480 -50.39 35.71 6.40
CA THR A 480 -50.14 34.87 7.59
C THR A 480 -51.01 33.61 7.57
N TYR A 481 -50.45 32.45 7.89
CA TYR A 481 -50.90 31.49 8.92
C TYR A 481 -49.85 30.39 9.12
#